data_AF-A0A8B8C8J7-F1
#
_entry.id   AF-A0A8B8C8J7-F1
#
_cell.length_a   1.000
_cell.length_b   1.000
_cell.length_c   1.000
_cell.angle_alpha   90.00
_cell.angle_beta   90.00
_cell.angle_gamma   90.00
#
_symmetry.space_group_name_H-M   'P 1'
#
loop_
_entity.id
_entity.type
_entity.pdbx_description
1 polymer ?
#
loop_
_entity_poly.entity_id
_entity_poly.type
_entity_poly.pdbx_seq_one_letter_code
_entity_poly.pdbx_strand_id
1 'polypeptide(L)'
;MIIRNFNTAIFVTLAITKWTQGQDSGAVVSALMKKHASFDGNLPRTSACYISEIDNTSPLQCASQCLTRPDVCQGILFNRDSKACKLIKCNPAFVFTDGQFDTGKWELHWKENGDCEPGWLKHEQHCYFINNTGDTWMNSKTMCEDNGGSLASIRSSEENSWIVDTFLPPWNSALCTNYRWMCCGYWVGGNDRDVEGTFVWTSDNSSLGFVNWHSSEPNNLDSNEDCLSLCPDKQWNDRR
;
A
#
# COMPACT_ATOMS: atom_id res chain seq x y z
N MET A 1 -0.06 7.46 3.74
CA MET A 1 -1.01 6.50 3.09
C MET A 1 -1.37 6.99 1.70
N ILE A 2 -1.59 6.13 0.70
CA ILE A 2 -1.40 6.44 -0.74
C ILE A 2 -2.38 5.70 -1.70
N ILE A 3 -2.80 6.30 -2.83
CA ILE A 3 -3.61 5.73 -3.95
C ILE A 3 -3.11 6.25 -5.34
N ARG A 4 -2.71 5.38 -6.30
CA ARG A 4 -2.28 5.72 -7.70
C ARG A 4 -3.16 5.13 -8.82
N ASN A 5 -3.09 5.76 -10.01
CA ASN A 5 -3.50 5.24 -11.34
C ASN A 5 -2.29 4.95 -12.26
N PHE A 6 -2.41 3.98 -13.19
CA PHE A 6 -1.28 3.24 -13.80
C PHE A 6 -1.21 3.26 -15.35
N ASN A 7 0.01 3.23 -15.91
CA ASN A 7 0.29 3.43 -17.36
C ASN A 7 0.49 2.17 -18.22
N THR A 8 0.47 0.93 -17.72
CA THR A 8 0.47 -0.26 -18.59
C THR A 8 -0.12 -1.50 -17.90
N ALA A 9 -1.08 -2.14 -18.55
CA ALA A 9 -1.85 -3.27 -18.04
C ALA A 9 -1.76 -4.46 -19.01
N ILE A 10 -1.52 -5.66 -18.48
CA ILE A 10 -1.64 -6.93 -19.20
C ILE A 10 -2.99 -7.55 -18.81
N PHE A 11 -3.88 -7.70 -19.79
CA PHE A 11 -5.16 -8.38 -19.59
C PHE A 11 -5.02 -9.84 -20.01
N VAL A 12 -5.24 -10.78 -19.08
CA VAL A 12 -5.17 -12.21 -19.38
C VAL A 12 -6.46 -12.89 -18.96
N THR A 13 -7.03 -13.66 -19.88
CA THR A 13 -8.23 -14.47 -19.66
C THR A 13 -7.84 -15.94 -19.82
N LEU A 14 -8.03 -16.76 -18.78
CA LEU A 14 -8.06 -18.20 -18.94
C LEU A 14 -9.48 -18.72 -18.81
N ALA A 15 -9.92 -19.49 -19.81
CA ALA A 15 -11.07 -20.35 -19.70
C ALA A 15 -10.61 -21.70 -19.13
N ILE A 16 -10.95 -21.98 -17.87
CA ILE A 16 -10.73 -23.31 -17.28
C ILE A 16 -12.02 -24.10 -17.48
N THR A 17 -12.08 -24.92 -18.53
CA THR A 17 -13.18 -25.88 -18.69
C THR A 17 -12.89 -27.12 -17.86
N LYS A 18 -13.41 -27.18 -16.63
CA LYS A 18 -13.50 -28.46 -15.90
C LYS A 18 -14.65 -29.27 -16.48
N TRP A 19 -14.34 -30.33 -17.21
CA TRP A 19 -15.32 -31.36 -17.55
C TRP A 19 -15.36 -32.39 -16.42
N THR A 20 -16.22 -32.15 -15.44
CA THR A 20 -16.71 -33.19 -14.52
C THR A 20 -18.23 -33.11 -14.52
N GLN A 21 -18.88 -34.25 -14.76
CA GLN A 21 -20.32 -34.37 -14.98
C GLN A 21 -21.13 -33.71 -13.85
N GLY A 22 -22.00 -32.78 -14.24
CA GLY A 22 -23.05 -32.21 -13.38
C GLY A 22 -22.68 -30.85 -12.77
N GLN A 23 -23.20 -29.78 -13.40
CA GLN A 23 -23.23 -28.40 -12.91
C GLN A 23 -21.87 -27.78 -12.53
N ASP A 24 -21.13 -27.28 -13.52
CA ASP A 24 -20.12 -26.25 -13.27
C ASP A 24 -20.15 -25.21 -14.40
N SER A 25 -20.55 -23.99 -14.07
CA SER A 25 -20.36 -22.82 -14.91
C SER A 25 -18.85 -22.60 -15.06
N GLY A 26 -18.33 -22.67 -16.29
CA GLY A 26 -16.90 -22.43 -16.55
C GLY A 26 -16.41 -21.14 -15.90
N ALA A 27 -15.55 -21.27 -14.90
CA ALA A 27 -14.93 -20.12 -14.26
C ALA A 27 -13.91 -19.51 -15.23
N VAL A 28 -14.27 -18.37 -15.82
CA VAL A 28 -13.33 -17.53 -16.54
C VAL A 28 -12.55 -16.74 -15.49
N VAL A 29 -11.28 -17.10 -15.28
CA VAL A 29 -10.39 -16.32 -14.42
C VAL A 29 -9.77 -15.23 -15.30
N SER A 30 -10.37 -14.04 -15.27
CA SER A 30 -9.78 -12.83 -15.82
C SER A 30 -8.98 -12.13 -14.74
N ALA A 31 -7.70 -11.88 -14.97
CA ALA A 31 -6.89 -11.08 -14.08
C ALA A 31 -6.19 -9.97 -14.85
N LEU A 32 -6.17 -8.79 -14.23
CA LEU A 32 -5.40 -7.66 -14.68
C LEU A 32 -4.04 -7.74 -13.98
N MET A 33 -2.95 -7.81 -14.75
CA MET A 33 -1.60 -7.67 -14.19
C MET A 33 -1.02 -6.33 -14.59
N LYS A 34 -0.57 -5.53 -13.62
CA LYS A 34 0.00 -4.20 -13.87
C LYS A 34 1.51 -4.20 -13.71
N LYS A 35 2.18 -3.48 -14.60
CA LYS A 35 3.63 -3.25 -14.52
C LYS A 35 3.94 -2.32 -13.35
N HIS A 36 4.87 -2.72 -12.49
CA HIS A 36 5.31 -1.94 -11.34
C HIS A 36 6.37 -0.90 -11.76
N ALA A 37 6.03 0.38 -11.67
CA ALA A 37 6.88 1.46 -12.18
C ALA A 37 8.13 1.72 -11.32
N SER A 38 8.06 1.47 -10.01
CA SER A 38 9.16 1.68 -9.05
C SER A 38 10.11 0.51 -8.90
N PHE A 39 9.91 -0.59 -9.65
CA PHE A 39 10.85 -1.71 -9.63
C PHE A 39 12.14 -1.32 -10.37
N ASP A 40 13.28 -1.44 -9.70
CA ASP A 40 14.60 -0.97 -10.19
C ASP A 40 15.22 -1.86 -11.28
N GLY A 41 14.58 -3.01 -11.57
CA GLY A 41 15.02 -3.98 -12.56
C GLY A 41 16.02 -5.00 -12.02
N ASN A 42 16.57 -4.83 -10.82
CA ASN A 42 17.56 -5.75 -10.27
C ASN A 42 16.86 -6.90 -9.56
N LEU A 43 17.33 -8.12 -9.83
CA LEU A 43 16.72 -9.31 -9.27
C LEU A 43 17.71 -10.12 -8.45
N PRO A 44 17.42 -10.45 -7.17
CA PRO A 44 18.25 -11.41 -6.43
C PRO A 44 18.34 -12.74 -7.18
N ARG A 45 19.53 -13.33 -7.35
CA ARG A 45 19.65 -14.62 -8.05
C ARG A 45 18.84 -15.74 -7.38
N THR A 46 18.71 -15.68 -6.06
CA THR A 46 17.91 -16.60 -5.25
C THR A 46 16.93 -15.80 -4.38
N SER A 47 15.70 -16.29 -4.24
CA SER A 47 14.69 -15.71 -3.35
C SER A 47 13.64 -16.75 -3.01
N ALA A 48 13.16 -16.73 -1.76
CA ALA A 48 12.01 -17.52 -1.35
C ALA A 48 10.72 -17.11 -2.08
N CYS A 49 10.69 -15.93 -2.72
CA CYS A 49 9.55 -15.46 -3.52
C CYS A 49 9.40 -16.17 -4.86
N TYR A 50 10.46 -16.81 -5.39
CA TYR A 50 10.41 -17.49 -6.67
C TYR A 50 9.68 -18.82 -6.55
N ILE A 51 8.72 -19.04 -7.44
CA ILE A 51 7.98 -20.29 -7.54
C ILE A 51 8.60 -21.18 -8.62
N SER A 52 8.83 -20.60 -9.81
CA SER A 52 9.37 -21.31 -10.97
C SER A 52 9.89 -20.32 -12.01
N GLU A 53 10.72 -20.82 -12.91
CA GLU A 53 11.28 -20.07 -14.05
C GLU A 53 10.88 -20.74 -15.37
N ILE A 54 10.60 -19.92 -16.37
CA ILE A 54 10.13 -20.31 -17.70
C ILE A 54 10.96 -19.55 -18.71
N ASP A 55 11.74 -20.26 -19.52
CA ASP A 55 12.58 -19.66 -20.55
C ASP A 55 11.85 -19.51 -21.89
N ASN A 56 12.31 -18.57 -22.72
CA ASN A 56 11.82 -18.34 -24.07
C ASN A 56 10.29 -18.18 -24.16
N THR A 57 9.72 -17.37 -23.27
CA THR A 57 8.27 -17.13 -23.18
C THR A 57 7.91 -15.67 -23.49
N SER A 58 6.62 -15.38 -23.58
CA SER A 58 6.10 -14.01 -23.62
C SER A 58 5.53 -13.60 -22.26
N PRO A 59 5.42 -12.30 -21.96
CA PRO A 59 4.77 -11.83 -20.73
C PRO A 59 3.36 -12.38 -20.58
N LEU A 60 2.61 -12.46 -21.68
CA LEU A 60 1.24 -12.96 -21.70
C LEU A 60 1.16 -14.47 -21.37
N GLN A 61 2.01 -15.28 -22.00
CA GLN A 61 2.05 -16.72 -21.72
C GLN A 61 2.53 -17.01 -20.30
N CYS A 62 3.49 -16.25 -19.80
CA CYS A 62 3.93 -16.38 -18.42
C CYS A 62 2.85 -15.97 -17.41
N ALA A 63 2.17 -14.85 -17.65
CA ALA A 63 1.03 -14.41 -16.85
C ALA A 63 -0.09 -15.46 -16.84
N SER A 64 -0.35 -16.10 -17.99
CA SER A 64 -1.29 -17.22 -18.09
C SER A 64 -0.90 -18.39 -17.18
N GLN A 65 0.39 -18.77 -17.14
CA GLN A 65 0.87 -19.80 -16.20
C GLN A 65 0.67 -19.40 -14.73
N CYS A 66 0.88 -18.12 -14.38
CA CYS A 66 0.58 -17.61 -13.05
C CYS A 66 -0.91 -17.72 -12.67
N LEU A 67 -1.82 -17.62 -13.64
CA LEU A 67 -3.27 -17.74 -13.40
C LEU A 67 -3.75 -19.17 -13.23
N THR A 68 -2.98 -20.16 -13.69
CA THR A 68 -3.25 -21.57 -13.36
C THR A 68 -2.98 -21.90 -11.89
N ARG A 69 -2.31 -21.01 -11.15
CA ARG A 69 -1.96 -21.15 -9.73
C ARG A 69 -2.48 -19.96 -8.90
N PRO A 70 -3.80 -19.74 -8.83
CA PRO A 70 -4.38 -18.53 -8.26
C PRO A 70 -4.02 -18.34 -6.77
N ASP A 71 -3.94 -19.42 -6.00
CA ASP A 71 -3.67 -19.37 -4.55
C ASP A 71 -2.19 -19.15 -4.19
N VAL A 72 -1.29 -19.25 -5.17
CA VAL A 72 0.16 -19.26 -4.91
C VAL A 72 0.90 -18.19 -5.70
N CYS A 73 0.55 -17.99 -6.97
CA CYS A 73 1.23 -17.02 -7.82
C CYS A 73 0.54 -15.66 -7.74
N GLN A 74 1.28 -14.63 -7.37
CA GLN A 74 0.78 -13.26 -7.21
C GLN A 74 1.30 -12.31 -8.30
N GLY A 75 2.29 -12.72 -9.07
CA GLY A 75 2.80 -11.93 -10.19
C GLY A 75 3.83 -12.68 -11.01
N ILE A 76 4.40 -11.96 -11.96
CA ILE A 76 5.51 -12.43 -12.80
C ILE A 76 6.63 -11.40 -12.85
N LEU A 77 7.85 -11.88 -13.03
CA LEU A 77 9.00 -11.09 -13.44
C LEU A 77 9.37 -11.51 -14.85
N PHE A 78 9.46 -10.56 -15.78
CA PHE A 78 9.79 -10.84 -17.17
C PHE A 78 11.06 -10.10 -17.60
N ASN A 79 12.05 -10.83 -18.07
CA ASN A 79 13.25 -10.25 -18.66
C ASN A 79 13.05 -10.07 -20.17
N ARG A 80 13.09 -8.83 -20.64
CA ARG A 80 12.87 -8.52 -22.06
C ARG A 80 13.97 -9.04 -22.98
N ASP A 81 15.20 -9.11 -22.47
CA ASP A 81 16.37 -9.44 -23.27
C ASP A 81 16.54 -10.96 -23.39
N SER A 82 16.48 -11.69 -22.26
CA SER A 82 16.60 -13.15 -22.25
C SER A 82 15.30 -13.89 -22.56
N LYS A 83 14.15 -13.19 -22.50
CA LYS A 83 12.80 -13.78 -22.53
C LYS A 83 12.56 -14.81 -21.42
N ALA A 84 13.36 -14.76 -20.35
CA ALA A 84 13.12 -15.52 -19.14
C ALA A 84 11.96 -14.90 -18.35
N CYS A 85 11.16 -15.75 -17.73
CA CYS A 85 10.08 -15.32 -16.86
C CYS A 85 10.06 -16.12 -15.56
N LYS A 86 9.92 -15.42 -14.43
CA LYS A 86 9.74 -16.07 -13.13
C LYS A 86 8.35 -15.83 -12.59
N LEU A 87 7.71 -16.89 -12.11
CA LEU A 87 6.47 -16.80 -11.33
C LEU A 87 6.82 -16.48 -9.89
N ILE A 88 6.11 -15.54 -9.27
CA ILE A 88 6.40 -15.08 -7.91
C ILE A 88 5.18 -15.12 -6.99
N LYS A 89 5.41 -15.45 -5.72
CA LYS A 89 4.38 -15.43 -4.67
C LYS A 89 4.44 -14.19 -3.77
N CYS A 90 5.58 -13.50 -3.76
CA CYS A 90 5.82 -12.25 -3.04
C CYS A 90 6.72 -11.35 -3.89
N ASN A 91 6.81 -10.06 -3.57
CA ASN A 91 7.77 -9.18 -4.22
C ASN A 91 9.18 -9.45 -3.65
N PRO A 92 10.14 -9.90 -4.48
CA PRO A 92 11.49 -10.21 -4.04
C PRO A 92 12.31 -8.98 -3.64
N ALA A 93 11.84 -7.76 -3.93
CA ALA A 93 12.51 -6.51 -3.57
C ALA A 93 12.46 -6.17 -2.06
N PHE A 94 11.89 -7.02 -1.20
CA PHE A 94 11.75 -6.75 0.25
C PHE A 94 12.39 -7.82 1.17
N VAL A 95 13.00 -8.86 0.61
CA VAL A 95 13.60 -9.97 1.39
C VAL A 95 15.08 -10.07 1.04
N PHE A 96 15.93 -9.35 1.77
CA PHE A 96 17.37 -9.29 1.49
C PHE A 96 18.20 -9.97 2.58
N THR A 97 18.97 -10.97 2.14
CA THR A 97 20.17 -11.44 2.83
C THR A 97 21.26 -11.49 1.77
N ASP A 98 22.20 -10.56 1.86
CA ASP A 98 23.52 -10.53 1.20
C ASP A 98 23.72 -11.55 0.04
N GLY A 99 23.56 -11.11 -1.22
CA GLY A 99 23.60 -12.03 -2.35
C GLY A 99 23.56 -11.37 -3.73
N GLN A 100 24.33 -11.95 -4.65
CA GLN A 100 24.53 -11.48 -6.03
C GLN A 100 23.21 -11.21 -6.78
N PHE A 101 23.15 -10.06 -7.45
CA PHE A 101 22.04 -9.68 -8.31
C PHE A 101 22.25 -10.19 -9.74
N ASP A 102 21.16 -10.61 -10.36
CA ASP A 102 21.07 -10.68 -11.81
C ASP A 102 20.63 -9.31 -12.33
N THR A 103 21.61 -8.52 -12.77
CA THR A 103 21.42 -7.19 -13.33
C THR A 103 20.95 -7.31 -14.78
N GLY A 104 19.68 -7.66 -14.97
CA GLY A 104 18.97 -7.67 -16.26
C GLY A 104 17.81 -6.67 -16.25
N LYS A 105 17.26 -6.29 -17.41
CA LYS A 105 16.05 -5.42 -17.47
C LYS A 105 14.79 -6.23 -17.14
N TRP A 106 14.65 -6.63 -15.88
CA TRP A 106 13.47 -7.34 -15.39
C TRP A 106 12.29 -6.38 -15.21
N GLU A 107 11.11 -6.82 -15.62
CA GLU A 107 9.85 -6.11 -15.42
C GLU A 107 8.98 -6.88 -14.45
N LEU A 108 8.62 -6.25 -13.34
CA LEU A 108 7.67 -6.78 -12.38
C LEU A 108 6.24 -6.49 -12.85
N HIS A 109 5.43 -7.52 -13.00
CA HIS A 109 3.99 -7.42 -13.24
C HIS A 109 3.23 -8.14 -12.13
N TRP A 110 2.29 -7.46 -11.48
CA TRP A 110 1.59 -7.96 -10.31
C TRP A 110 0.10 -8.12 -10.57
N LYS A 111 -0.54 -9.17 -10.00
CA LYS A 111 -1.99 -9.36 -10.08
C LYS A 111 -2.72 -8.25 -9.33
N GLU A 112 -3.65 -7.59 -9.99
CA GLU A 112 -4.64 -6.75 -9.33
C GLU A 112 -5.79 -7.60 -8.85
N ASN A 113 -5.62 -8.17 -7.66
CA ASN A 113 -6.69 -8.88 -6.94
C ASN A 113 -7.31 -8.01 -5.83
N GLY A 114 -7.05 -6.70 -5.87
CA GLY A 114 -7.35 -5.80 -4.76
C GLY A 114 -6.44 -6.00 -3.55
N ASP A 115 -5.33 -6.74 -3.68
CA ASP A 115 -4.32 -6.89 -2.62
C ASP A 115 -3.30 -5.75 -2.67
N CYS A 116 -2.78 -5.38 -1.50
CA CYS A 116 -1.85 -4.26 -1.37
C CYS A 116 -0.41 -4.65 -1.72
N GLU A 117 0.39 -3.66 -2.12
CA GLU A 117 1.82 -3.85 -2.32
C GLU A 117 2.47 -4.42 -1.04
N PRO A 118 3.47 -5.29 -1.12
CA PRO A 118 4.15 -5.78 0.07
C PRO A 118 4.72 -4.64 0.92
N GLY A 119 4.54 -4.75 2.24
CA GLY A 119 4.78 -3.67 3.19
C GLY A 119 3.53 -2.82 3.48
N TRP A 120 2.55 -2.82 2.58
CA TRP A 120 1.25 -2.20 2.78
C TRP A 120 0.26 -3.21 3.35
N LEU A 121 -0.59 -2.75 4.26
CA LEU A 121 -1.67 -3.52 4.85
C LEU A 121 -3.00 -3.08 4.25
N LYS A 122 -3.83 -4.05 3.90
CA LYS A 122 -5.15 -3.82 3.33
C LYS A 122 -6.17 -3.62 4.45
N HIS A 123 -6.99 -2.59 4.30
CA HIS A 123 -8.25 -2.45 5.03
C HIS A 123 -9.33 -2.01 4.06
N GLU A 124 -10.39 -2.81 3.96
CA GLU A 124 -11.45 -2.66 2.96
C GLU A 124 -10.90 -2.56 1.53
N GLN A 125 -11.12 -1.44 0.85
CA GLN A 125 -10.71 -1.18 -0.54
C GLN A 125 -9.41 -0.34 -0.62
N HIS A 126 -8.74 -0.09 0.51
CA HIS A 126 -7.58 0.80 0.58
C HIS A 126 -6.33 0.10 1.13
N CYS A 127 -5.17 0.65 0.78
CA CYS A 127 -3.86 0.18 1.20
C CYS A 127 -3.17 1.21 2.08
N TYR A 128 -2.63 0.75 3.21
CA TYR A 128 -2.05 1.57 4.26
C TYR A 128 -0.61 1.19 4.50
N PHE A 129 0.26 2.19 4.63
CA PHE A 129 1.65 2.02 4.98
C PHE A 129 2.03 3.15 5.92
N ILE A 130 2.85 2.81 6.91
CA ILE A 130 3.41 3.76 7.86
C ILE A 130 4.89 3.96 7.59
N ASN A 131 5.29 5.23 7.50
CA ASN A 131 6.70 5.56 7.52
C ASN A 131 7.09 6.04 8.92
N ASN A 132 8.08 5.38 9.50
CA ASN A 132 8.60 5.66 10.84
C ASN A 132 9.78 6.64 10.85
N THR A 133 10.10 7.30 9.72
CA THR A 133 11.25 8.21 9.65
C THR A 133 11.08 9.50 10.45
N GLY A 134 9.87 9.81 10.96
CA GLY A 134 9.59 10.96 11.81
C GLY A 134 9.86 12.29 11.11
N ASP A 135 8.82 12.95 10.59
CA ASP A 135 8.98 14.19 9.84
C ASP A 135 7.82 15.16 10.08
N THR A 136 7.93 16.38 9.56
CA THR A 136 6.84 17.37 9.53
C THR A 136 5.66 16.85 8.73
N TRP A 137 4.46 17.41 8.96
CA TRP A 137 3.28 17.04 8.20
C TRP A 137 3.47 17.28 6.70
N MET A 138 4.05 18.42 6.31
CA MET A 138 4.31 18.78 4.91
C MET A 138 5.26 17.80 4.20
N ASN A 139 6.33 17.37 4.89
CA ASN A 139 7.24 16.37 4.33
C ASN A 139 6.57 15.00 4.25
N SER A 140 5.76 14.64 5.26
CA SER A 140 4.97 13.41 5.25
C SER A 140 3.95 13.38 4.11
N LYS A 141 3.33 14.52 3.80
CA LYS A 141 2.45 14.70 2.63
C LYS A 141 3.21 14.51 1.33
N THR A 142 4.29 15.26 1.12
CA THR A 142 5.13 15.17 -0.09
C THR A 142 5.61 13.74 -0.32
N MET A 143 6.09 13.08 0.73
CA MET A 143 6.55 11.71 0.65
C MET A 143 5.43 10.72 0.31
N CYS A 144 4.21 10.95 0.81
CA CYS A 144 3.05 10.19 0.35
C CYS A 144 2.79 10.46 -1.14
N GLU A 145 2.87 11.69 -1.61
CA GLU A 145 2.65 12.01 -3.03
C GLU A 145 3.71 11.35 -3.94
N ASP A 146 4.97 11.37 -3.51
CA ASP A 146 6.10 10.74 -4.20
C ASP A 146 6.00 9.22 -4.25
N ASN A 147 5.47 8.59 -3.21
CA ASN A 147 5.18 7.15 -3.21
C ASN A 147 3.82 6.83 -3.85
N GLY A 148 3.01 7.85 -4.15
CA GLY A 148 1.85 7.72 -5.02
C GLY A 148 0.48 7.99 -4.48
N GLY A 149 0.37 8.71 -3.39
CA GLY A 149 -0.92 9.09 -2.87
C GLY A 149 -0.79 10.10 -1.76
N SER A 150 -1.45 9.94 -0.62
CA SER A 150 -2.13 11.11 -0.07
C SER A 150 -2.21 11.33 1.44
N LEU A 151 -1.36 10.85 2.34
CA LEU A 151 -1.74 10.76 3.78
C LEU A 151 -3.12 10.07 4.01
N ALA A 152 -3.37 9.59 5.23
CA ALA A 152 -4.57 8.79 5.47
C ALA A 152 -5.79 9.70 5.64
N SER A 153 -6.90 9.41 4.99
CA SER A 153 -8.21 9.89 5.43
C SER A 153 -8.84 8.87 6.35
N ILE A 154 -9.62 9.29 7.34
CA ILE A 154 -10.34 8.40 8.25
C ILE A 154 -11.84 8.67 8.11
N ARG A 155 -12.59 7.66 7.70
CA ARG A 155 -14.00 7.74 7.32
C ARG A 155 -14.94 7.07 8.31
N SER A 156 -14.42 6.23 9.20
CA SER A 156 -15.24 5.51 10.19
C SER A 156 -14.49 5.23 11.49
N SER A 157 -15.23 4.87 12.53
CA SER A 157 -14.68 4.42 13.81
C SER A 157 -13.89 3.11 13.69
N GLU A 158 -14.31 2.25 12.77
CA GLU A 158 -13.69 0.95 12.49
C GLU A 158 -12.33 1.14 11.82
N GLU A 159 -12.25 2.00 10.80
CA GLU A 159 -11.01 2.36 10.12
C GLU A 159 -10.04 3.03 11.10
N ASN A 160 -10.54 4.00 11.90
CA ASN A 160 -9.74 4.67 12.93
C ASN A 160 -9.12 3.68 13.90
N SER A 161 -9.94 2.76 14.43
CA SER A 161 -9.48 1.75 15.39
C SER A 161 -8.47 0.80 14.75
N TRP A 162 -8.74 0.35 13.52
CA TRP A 162 -7.86 -0.56 12.81
C TRP A 162 -6.49 0.09 12.53
N ILE A 163 -6.43 1.36 12.11
CA ILE A 163 -5.16 2.07 11.88
C ILE A 163 -4.34 2.11 13.18
N VAL A 164 -4.97 2.50 14.29
CA VAL A 164 -4.29 2.61 15.59
C VAL A 164 -3.78 1.25 16.05
N ASP A 165 -4.65 0.25 16.06
CA ASP A 165 -4.31 -1.09 16.58
C ASP A 165 -3.26 -1.79 15.70
N THR A 166 -3.19 -1.44 14.41
CA THR A 166 -2.27 -2.05 13.44
C THR A 166 -0.90 -1.37 13.42
N PHE A 167 -0.87 -0.04 13.48
CA PHE A 167 0.35 0.71 13.17
C PHE A 167 0.92 1.51 14.34
N LEU A 168 0.10 1.90 15.31
CA LEU A 168 0.57 2.71 16.41
C LEU A 168 1.13 1.81 17.52
N PRO A 169 2.33 2.12 18.05
CA PRO A 169 2.79 1.44 19.24
C PRO A 169 1.84 1.76 20.41
N PRO A 170 1.73 0.86 21.40
CA PRO A 170 1.03 1.18 22.64
C PRO A 170 1.68 2.42 23.28
N TRP A 171 0.89 3.17 24.05
CA TRP A 171 1.37 4.37 24.72
C TRP A 171 2.70 4.12 25.44
N ASN A 172 3.73 4.84 25.03
CA ASN A 172 5.07 4.74 25.58
C ASN A 172 5.60 6.12 25.93
N SER A 173 5.65 6.46 27.21
CA SER A 173 6.12 7.76 27.71
C SER A 173 7.58 8.10 27.36
N ALA A 174 8.35 7.18 26.78
CA ALA A 174 9.67 7.46 26.23
C ALA A 174 9.64 8.02 24.79
N LEU A 175 8.57 7.74 24.04
CA LEU A 175 8.33 8.25 22.68
C LEU A 175 7.27 9.35 22.65
N CYS A 176 6.37 9.35 23.64
CA CYS A 176 5.29 10.32 23.82
C CYS A 176 5.69 11.29 24.94
N THR A 177 5.24 12.54 24.88
CA THR A 177 5.49 13.45 25.99
C THR A 177 4.70 13.00 27.24
N ASN A 178 5.11 13.47 28.42
CA ASN A 178 4.38 13.22 29.67
C ASN A 178 3.00 13.90 29.70
N TYR A 179 2.72 14.76 28.72
CA TYR A 179 1.46 15.45 28.57
C TYR A 179 0.54 14.63 27.67
N ARG A 180 -0.58 14.16 28.23
CA ARG A 180 -1.53 13.28 27.53
C ARG A 180 -2.08 13.88 26.23
N TRP A 181 -2.20 15.22 26.19
CA TRP A 181 -2.62 16.02 25.04
C TRP A 181 -1.52 16.13 23.95
N MET A 182 -0.24 15.94 24.31
CA MET A 182 0.88 15.87 23.36
C MET A 182 1.33 14.41 23.17
N CYS A 183 0.46 13.60 22.58
CA CYS A 183 0.70 12.20 22.21
C CYS A 183 1.84 12.00 21.16
N CYS A 184 2.42 10.80 21.07
CA CYS A 184 3.38 10.38 20.03
C CYS A 184 2.65 9.89 18.76
N GLY A 185 1.80 10.74 18.19
CA GLY A 185 0.92 10.36 17.10
C GLY A 185 1.57 10.33 15.72
N TYR A 186 0.89 9.72 14.76
CA TYR A 186 1.26 9.81 13.35
C TYR A 186 0.39 10.82 12.60
N TRP A 187 0.99 11.47 11.62
CA TRP A 187 0.28 12.37 10.73
C TRP A 187 -0.72 11.64 9.85
N VAL A 188 -1.92 12.22 9.74
CA VAL A 188 -2.94 11.84 8.77
C VAL A 188 -3.35 13.06 7.97
N GLY A 189 -4.16 12.89 6.93
CA GLY A 189 -4.38 13.91 5.90
C GLY A 189 -5.33 15.04 6.28
N GLY A 190 -5.86 15.05 7.51
CA GLY A 190 -6.78 16.09 7.96
C GLY A 190 -6.01 17.39 8.19
N ASN A 191 -6.51 18.50 7.65
CA ASN A 191 -5.90 19.81 7.83
C ASN A 191 -6.88 20.96 7.55
N ASP A 192 -6.67 22.13 8.13
CA ASP A 192 -7.46 23.36 7.90
C ASP A 192 -6.59 24.54 7.46
N ARG A 193 -5.41 24.25 6.91
CA ARG A 193 -4.37 25.20 6.46
C ARG A 193 -4.86 26.30 5.51
N ASP A 194 -5.89 26.01 4.72
CA ASP A 194 -6.46 26.97 3.76
C ASP A 194 -7.49 27.88 4.41
N VAL A 195 -8.29 27.34 5.34
CA VAL A 195 -9.36 28.05 6.04
C VAL A 195 -9.45 27.51 7.48
N GLU A 196 -8.88 28.27 8.41
CA GLU A 196 -8.89 28.01 9.85
C GLU A 196 -10.27 27.53 10.35
N GLY A 197 -10.27 26.43 11.12
CA GLY A 197 -11.47 25.79 11.66
C GLY A 197 -12.26 24.94 10.65
N THR A 198 -11.82 24.87 9.38
CA THR A 198 -12.45 24.08 8.33
C THR A 198 -11.53 22.95 7.85
N PHE A 199 -11.53 21.86 8.62
CA PHE A 199 -10.71 20.69 8.28
C PHE A 199 -11.22 19.95 7.03
N VAL A 200 -10.28 19.64 6.14
CA VAL A 200 -10.47 18.85 4.92
C VAL A 200 -9.42 17.74 4.81
N TRP A 201 -9.75 16.67 4.08
CA TRP A 201 -8.81 15.61 3.75
C TRP A 201 -7.96 15.97 2.53
N THR A 202 -6.62 15.84 2.64
CA THR A 202 -5.69 16.06 1.51
C THR A 202 -5.93 15.15 0.31
N SER A 203 -6.59 14.01 0.49
CA SER A 203 -6.79 13.02 -0.57
C SER A 203 -7.82 13.43 -1.61
N ASP A 204 -8.88 14.13 -1.21
CA ASP A 204 -10.01 14.47 -2.09
C ASP A 204 -10.67 15.83 -1.77
N ASN A 205 -10.11 16.60 -0.84
CA ASN A 205 -10.63 17.87 -0.36
C ASN A 205 -12.04 17.79 0.27
N SER A 206 -12.46 16.60 0.69
CA SER A 206 -13.73 16.41 1.39
C SER A 206 -13.63 16.85 2.86
N SER A 207 -14.75 17.33 3.41
CA SER A 207 -14.88 17.65 4.83
C SER A 207 -14.80 16.40 5.71
N LEU A 208 -14.46 16.58 6.99
CA LEU A 208 -14.49 15.51 7.98
C LEU A 208 -15.91 14.97 8.20
N GLY A 209 -16.20 13.77 7.69
CA GLY A 209 -17.48 13.06 7.93
C GLY A 209 -17.52 12.25 9.23
N PHE A 210 -16.34 11.84 9.70
CA PHE A 210 -16.11 11.20 10.99
C PHE A 210 -15.11 12.06 11.76
N VAL A 211 -15.28 12.18 13.08
CA VAL A 211 -14.38 12.92 13.96
C VAL A 211 -14.14 12.15 15.26
N ASN A 212 -12.91 12.17 15.75
CA ASN A 212 -12.56 11.58 17.05
C ASN A 212 -11.54 12.43 17.82
N TRP A 213 -11.75 13.73 17.86
CA TRP A 213 -10.92 14.69 18.59
C TRP A 213 -10.77 14.32 20.07
N HIS A 214 -9.59 14.58 20.62
CA HIS A 214 -9.38 14.57 22.06
C HIS A 214 -10.25 15.67 22.70
N SER A 215 -10.53 15.55 24.00
CA SER A 215 -11.28 16.60 24.70
C SER A 215 -10.55 17.94 24.55
N SER A 216 -11.32 18.96 24.16
CA SER A 216 -10.86 20.32 23.87
C SER A 216 -10.13 20.53 22.54
N GLU A 217 -10.02 19.51 21.68
CA GLU A 217 -9.46 19.64 20.33
C GLU A 217 -10.54 19.76 19.23
N PRO A 218 -10.22 20.34 18.06
CA PRO A 218 -8.97 21.05 17.75
C PRO A 218 -8.91 22.39 18.49
N ASN A 219 -7.78 22.70 19.12
CA ASN A 219 -7.63 23.88 19.97
C ASN A 219 -6.84 25.02 19.29
N ASN A 220 -6.23 24.74 18.14
CA ASN A 220 -5.33 25.59 17.39
C ASN A 220 -4.29 26.29 18.30
N LEU A 221 -3.48 25.49 19.01
CA LEU A 221 -2.57 26.02 20.01
C LEU A 221 -1.59 27.01 19.36
N ASP A 222 -1.43 28.17 19.97
CA ASP A 222 -0.60 29.28 19.46
C ASP A 222 -0.98 29.76 18.02
N SER A 223 -2.20 29.46 17.54
CA SER A 223 -2.69 29.80 16.20
C SER A 223 -1.82 29.26 15.06
N ASN A 224 -1.37 28.02 15.19
CA ASN A 224 -0.39 27.41 14.28
C ASN A 224 -0.49 25.88 14.20
N GLU A 225 -1.61 25.29 14.61
CA GLU A 225 -1.81 23.84 14.63
C GLU A 225 -2.82 23.42 13.57
N ASP A 226 -2.38 23.37 12.32
CA ASP A 226 -3.31 23.18 11.20
C ASP A 226 -3.45 21.71 10.75
N CYS A 227 -2.75 20.77 11.38
CA CYS A 227 -2.52 19.43 10.85
C CYS A 227 -2.95 18.33 11.82
N LEU A 228 -3.69 17.33 11.34
CA LEU A 228 -4.27 16.28 12.17
C LEU A 228 -3.27 15.15 12.43
N SER A 229 -3.10 14.80 13.71
CA SER A 229 -2.33 13.66 14.18
C SER A 229 -3.20 12.66 14.94
N LEU A 230 -2.93 11.37 14.77
CA LEU A 230 -3.64 10.26 15.39
C LEU A 230 -2.87 9.73 16.60
N CYS A 231 -3.51 9.66 17.77
CA CYS A 231 -2.90 9.24 19.02
C CYS A 231 -3.11 7.73 19.32
N PRO A 232 -2.25 7.10 20.16
CA PRO A 232 -2.40 5.69 20.54
C PRO A 232 -3.69 5.33 21.29
N ASP A 233 -4.37 6.31 21.90
CA ASP A 233 -5.68 6.14 22.54
C ASP A 233 -6.86 6.33 21.56
N LYS A 234 -6.55 6.32 20.25
CA LYS A 234 -7.47 6.43 19.12
C LYS A 234 -8.03 7.84 18.89
N GLN A 235 -7.69 8.81 19.73
CA GLN A 235 -8.15 10.20 19.59
C GLN A 235 -7.25 11.03 18.67
N TRP A 236 -7.75 12.18 18.25
CA TRP A 236 -7.08 13.09 17.31
C TRP A 236 -6.61 14.36 18.03
N ASN A 237 -5.48 14.89 17.55
CA ASN A 237 -4.93 16.17 17.97
C ASN A 237 -4.58 16.99 16.73
N ASP A 238 -4.87 18.27 16.70
CA ASP A 238 -4.31 19.22 15.74
C ASP A 238 -2.91 19.64 16.20
N ARG A 239 -2.00 19.83 15.25
CA ARG A 239 -0.58 20.13 15.48
C ARG A 239 0.05 20.89 14.34
N ARG A 240 1.20 21.49 14.63
CA ARG A 240 2.07 22.17 13.67
C ARG A 240 2.97 21.24 12.86
#